data_AF-A0A2V6D5E9-F1
#
_entry.id   AF-A0A2V6D5E9-F1
#
_cell.length_a   1.000
_cell.length_b   1.000
_cell.length_c   1.000
_cell.angle_alpha   90.00
_cell.angle_beta   90.00
_cell.angle_gamma   90.00
#
_symmetry.space_group_name_H-M   'P 1'
#
loop_
_entity.id
_entity.type
_entity.pdbx_description
1 polymer ?
#
loop_
_entity_poly.entity_id
_entity_poly.type
_entity_poly.pdbx_seq_one_letter_code
_entity_poly.pdbx_strand_id
1 'polypeptide(L)' 'MAEHARFEKLVAEVKKNIQEISPQDAASALKRGDTVLIDVRDPDEWQGGHILGAKNFSRGTVELEIEEAAPDLS' A
#
# COMPACT_ATOMS: atom_id res chain seq x y z
N MET A 1 1.96 25.31 -0.25
CA MET A 1 1.80 24.05 -0.99
C MET A 1 1.55 24.45 -2.42
N ALA A 2 2.43 24.09 -3.36
CA ALA A 2 2.12 24.29 -4.77
C ALA A 2 0.98 23.31 -5.12
N GLU A 3 -0.11 23.82 -5.67
CA GLU A 3 -1.23 23.00 -6.12
C GLU A 3 -0.76 22.15 -7.30
N HIS A 4 -0.62 20.84 -7.08
CA HIS A 4 -0.19 19.91 -8.13
C HIS A 4 -1.42 19.38 -8.87
N ALA A 5 -2.15 20.29 -9.53
CA ALA A 5 -3.48 19.99 -10.10
C ALA A 5 -3.52 18.73 -10.99
N ARG A 6 -2.45 18.43 -11.73
CA ARG A 6 -2.35 17.19 -12.54
C ARG A 6 -2.24 15.93 -11.68
N PHE A 7 -1.44 15.98 -10.62
CA PHE A 7 -1.25 14.88 -9.67
C PHE A 7 -2.53 14.63 -8.87
N GLU A 8 -3.15 15.68 -8.36
CA GLU A 8 -4.41 15.58 -7.60
C GLU A 8 -5.54 15.00 -8.44
N LYS A 9 -5.62 15.37 -9.73
CA LYS A 9 -6.57 14.77 -10.67
C LYS A 9 -6.33 13.28 -10.84
N LEU A 10 -5.07 12.85 -11.01
CA LEU A 10 -4.72 11.43 -11.13
C LEU A 10 -5.13 10.64 -9.87
N VAL A 11 -4.82 11.17 -8.69
CA VAL A 11 -5.20 10.55 -7.41
C VAL A 11 -6.73 10.44 -7.28
N ALA A 12 -7.46 11.50 -7.64
CA ALA A 12 -8.92 11.53 -7.59
C ALA A 12 -9.57 10.54 -8.58
N GLU A 13 -8.97 10.30 -9.74
CA GLU A 13 -9.43 9.29 -10.70
C GLU A 13 -9.17 7.88 -10.19
N VAL A 14 -7.97 7.60 -9.64
CA VAL A 14 -7.63 6.29 -9.10
C VAL A 14 -8.48 5.93 -7.89
N LYS A 15 -8.74 6.89 -6.98
CA LYS A 15 -9.61 6.71 -5.79
C LYS A 15 -11.02 6.18 -6.11
N LYS A 16 -11.52 6.41 -7.32
CA LYS A 16 -12.83 5.88 -7.77
C LYS A 16 -12.80 4.39 -8.12
N ASN A 17 -11.61 3.84 -8.36
CA ASN A 17 -11.39 2.48 -8.81
C ASN A 17 -10.78 1.58 -7.73
N ILE A 18 -10.59 2.09 -6.52
CA ILE A 18 -10.03 1.35 -5.38
C ILE A 18 -10.99 1.45 -4.19
N GLN A 19 -10.94 0.45 -3.31
CA GLN A 19 -11.62 0.51 -2.02
C GLN A 19 -10.65 1.12 -0.99
N GLU A 20 -10.96 2.32 -0.51
CA GLU A 20 -10.27 2.88 0.66
C GLU A 20 -10.84 2.23 1.93
N ILE A 21 -9.98 1.89 2.88
CA ILE A 21 -10.36 1.28 4.17
C ILE A 21 -9.85 2.11 5.34
N SER A 22 -10.50 1.98 6.50
CA SER A 22 -10.03 2.64 7.72
C SER A 22 -8.81 1.92 8.31
N PRO A 23 -7.97 2.60 9.13
CA PRO A 23 -6.91 1.94 9.88
C PRO A 23 -7.40 0.79 10.78
N GLN A 24 -8.62 0.91 11.32
CA GLN A 24 -9.24 -0.11 12.18
C GLN A 24 -9.62 -1.36 11.38
N ASP A 25 -10.14 -1.18 10.17
CA ASP A 25 -10.47 -2.29 9.26
C ASP A 25 -9.19 -3.00 8.80
N ALA A 26 -8.15 -2.23 8.44
CA ALA A 26 -6.84 -2.77 8.08
C ALA A 26 -6.24 -3.60 9.23
N ALA A 27 -6.25 -3.08 10.46
CA ALA A 27 -5.77 -3.80 11.63
C ALA A 27 -6.58 -5.08 11.90
N SER A 28 -7.89 -5.05 11.65
CA SER A 28 -8.75 -6.22 11.80
C SER A 28 -8.48 -7.27 10.73
N ALA A 29 -8.21 -6.85 9.49
CA ALA A 29 -7.85 -7.73 8.39
C ALA A 29 -6.50 -8.42 8.62
N LEU A 30 -5.49 -7.67 9.07
CA LEU A 30 -4.20 -8.23 9.47
C LEU A 30 -4.32 -9.29 10.58
N LYS A 31 -5.23 -9.07 11.56
CA LYS A 31 -5.48 -10.05 12.63
C LYS A 31 -6.13 -11.33 12.13
N ARG A 32 -6.92 -11.28 11.05
CA ARG A 32 -7.52 -12.49 10.44
C ARG A 32 -6.48 -13.31 9.68
N GLY A 33 -5.39 -12.69 9.23
CA GLY A 33 -4.31 -13.36 8.50
C GLY A 33 -4.64 -13.65 7.03
N ASP A 34 -5.72 -13.07 6.50
CA ASP A 34 -6.20 -13.22 5.13
C ASP A 34 -5.73 -12.07 4.21
N THR A 35 -4.86 -11.19 4.71
CA THR A 35 -4.51 -9.93 4.05
C THR A 35 -3.01 -9.70 4.06
N VAL A 36 -2.46 -9.31 2.92
CA VAL A 36 -1.08 -8.84 2.80
C VAL A 36 -1.07 -7.31 2.90
N LEU A 37 -0.33 -6.76 3.86
CA LEU A 37 -0.10 -5.31 3.94
C LEU A 37 1.23 -4.95 3.26
N ILE A 38 1.17 -4.03 2.32
CA ILE A 38 2.33 -3.52 1.57
C ILE A 38 2.56 -2.07 1.95
N ASP A 39 3.75 -1.76 2.44
CA ASP A 39 4.22 -0.40 2.68
C ASP A 39 5.07 0.05 1.49
N VAL A 40 4.58 1.08 0.80
CA VAL A 40 5.17 1.58 -0.45
C VAL A 40 6.13 2.75 -0.27
N ARG A 41 6.45 3.09 0.99
CA ARG A 41 7.41 4.13 1.34
C ARG A 41 8.85 3.69 1.04
N ASP A 42 9.76 4.66 1.11
CA ASP A 42 11.19 4.39 0.89
C ASP A 42 11.77 3.55 2.06
N PRO A 43 12.83 2.75 1.82
CA PRO A 43 13.35 1.80 2.80
C PRO A 43 13.88 2.44 4.09
N ASP A 44 14.33 3.70 4.03
CA ASP A 44 14.79 4.47 5.19
C ASP A 44 13.62 4.88 6.10
N GLU A 45 12.48 5.31 5.54
CA GLU A 45 11.24 5.55 6.29
C GLU A 45 10.72 4.28 6.94
N TRP A 46 10.80 3.15 6.22
CA TRP A 46 10.42 1.84 6.72
C TRP A 46 11.26 1.40 7.92
N GLN A 47 12.58 1.61 7.86
CA GLN A 47 13.51 1.30 8.95
C GLN A 47 13.26 2.16 10.20
N GLY A 48 12.77 3.39 10.03
CA GLY A 48 12.38 4.27 11.14
C GLY A 48 11.15 3.80 11.91
N GLY A 49 10.35 2.89 11.33
CA GLY A 49 9.19 2.29 11.98
C GLY A 49 8.11 1.90 10.97
N HIS A 50 7.52 0.73 11.19
CA HIS A 50 6.50 0.18 10.30
C HIS A 50 5.50 -0.71 11.05
N ILE A 51 4.40 -1.01 10.37
CA ILE A 51 3.36 -1.91 10.88
C ILE A 51 3.89 -3.34 10.86
N LEU A 52 3.79 -4.02 12.00
CA LEU A 52 4.24 -5.41 12.13
C LEU A 52 3.51 -6.32 11.13
N GLY A 53 4.28 -7.14 10.41
CA GLY A 53 3.74 -8.07 9.40
C GLY A 53 3.53 -7.47 8.01
N ALA A 54 3.76 -6.16 7.83
CA ALA A 54 3.81 -5.58 6.49
C ALA A 54 5.07 -6.02 5.73
N LYS A 55 5.01 -5.96 4.40
CA LYS A 55 6.17 -6.05 3.50
C LYS A 55 6.48 -4.67 2.93
N ASN A 56 7.75 -4.31 2.80
CA ASN A 56 8.13 -3.03 2.18
C ASN A 56 8.51 -3.24 0.73
N PHE A 57 7.64 -2.77 -0.18
CA PHE A 57 7.89 -2.74 -1.61
C PHE A 57 7.72 -1.30 -2.06
N SER A 58 8.83 -0.58 -2.27
CA SER A 58 8.79 0.83 -2.64
C SER A 58 7.90 1.05 -3.88
N ARG A 59 7.27 2.23 -3.97
CA ARG A 59 6.29 2.52 -5.04
C ARG A 59 6.79 2.21 -6.46
N GLY A 60 8.09 2.32 -6.72
CA GLY A 60 8.68 2.05 -8.05
C GLY A 60 9.00 0.58 -8.34
N THR A 61 8.88 -0.33 -7.38
CA THR A 61 9.19 -1.76 -7.54
C THR A 61 8.04 -2.69 -7.18
N VAL A 62 6.93 -2.16 -6.64
CA VAL A 62 5.81 -2.97 -6.14
C VAL A 62 5.24 -3.92 -7.21
N GLU A 63 5.16 -3.49 -8.46
CA GLU A 63 4.66 -4.30 -9.56
C GLU A 63 5.59 -5.48 -9.91
N LEU A 64 6.90 -5.35 -9.65
CA LEU A 64 7.89 -6.39 -9.89
C LEU A 64 7.93 -7.42 -8.75
N GLU A 65 7.68 -6.97 -7.52
CA GLU A 65 7.86 -7.78 -6.31
C GLU A 65 6.58 -8.52 -5.88
N ILE A 66 5.40 -7.99 -6.22
CA ILE A 66 4.14 -8.53 -5.71
C ILE A 66 3.80 -9.94 -6.21
N GLU A 67 4.16 -10.28 -7.45
CA GLU A 67 3.86 -11.59 -8.03
C GLU A 67 4.60 -12.73 -7.29
N GLU A 68 5.85 -12.48 -6.85
CA GLU A 68 6.61 -13.45 -6.06
C GLU A 68 6.13 -13.48 -4.61
N ALA A 69 5.77 -12.32 -4.05
CA ALA A 69 5.45 -12.16 -2.65
C ALA A 69 4.00 -12.56 -2.28
N ALA A 70 3.08 -12.49 -3.23
CA ALA A 70 1.68 -12.86 -3.10
C ALA A 70 1.22 -13.54 -4.42
N PRO A 71 1.63 -14.80 -4.66
CA PRO A 71 1.39 -15.50 -5.93
C PRO A 71 -0.05 -15.98 -6.12
N ASP A 72 -0.91 -15.78 -5.13
CA ASP A 72 -2.32 -16.14 -5.20
C ASP A 72 -3.08 -15.15 -6.09
N LEU A 73 -3.67 -15.66 -7.17
CA LEU A 73 -4.42 -14.89 -8.18
C LEU A 73 -5.94 -15.09 -8.06
N SER A 74 -6.40 -15.80 -7.00
CA SER A 74 -7.80 -16.21 -6.82
C SER A 74 -8.77 -15.05 -6.59
#